data_AF-A0A1B8CNP1-F1
#
_entry.id   AF-A0A1B8CNP1-F1
#
_cell.length_a   1.000
_cell.length_b   1.000
_cell.length_c   1.000
_cell.angle_alpha   90.00
_cell.angle_beta   90.00
_cell.angle_gamma   90.00
#
_symmetry.space_group_name_H-M   'P 1'
#
loop_
_entity.id
_entity.type
_entity.pdbx_description
1 polymer ?
#
loop_
_entity_poly.entity_id
_entity_poly.type
_entity_poly.pdbx_seq_one_letter_code
_entity_poly.pdbx_strand_id
1 'polypeptide(L)'
;MEGDFHRSRTQQLRSHARSSIDGPPLLSPVDKVIYLHHGSTTAIEATHERLVASKQYPVPSFKETIEQLERHGSNLNHEATYFRKMEPIRKKFKSDVSRWARELNDVLSKSDEIEQNVDRERTLLIQAPQLSPVDRIISLYFDSTIDMETTSEELQGPKQNKIPTPPTEIEQLQRRNGSRTQDVAYLRRREPPMAEFKDKVSWIANKLERALSKLGKAQREVDREWVQGGGGLQEHPS
;
A
#
# COMPACT_ATOMS: atom_id res chain seq x y z
N MET A 1 -33.58 29.89 -15.72
CA MET A 1 -33.23 30.46 -17.03
C MET A 1 -33.06 29.29 -17.98
N GLU A 2 -34.14 28.96 -18.70
CA GLU A 2 -34.19 27.88 -19.68
C GLU A 2 -33.60 28.38 -21.00
N GLY A 3 -32.80 27.52 -21.64
CA GLY A 3 -32.01 27.85 -22.83
C GLY A 3 -32.73 27.47 -24.12
N ASP A 4 -33.08 28.48 -24.91
CA ASP A 4 -33.59 28.34 -26.27
C ASP A 4 -32.44 28.27 -27.29
N PHE A 5 -32.01 27.05 -27.65
CA PHE A 5 -31.02 26.79 -28.71
C PHE A 5 -31.67 26.27 -30.01
N HIS A 6 -32.64 26.98 -30.58
CA HIS A 6 -33.20 26.61 -31.89
C HIS A 6 -33.52 27.83 -32.77
N ARG A 7 -32.51 28.61 -33.16
CA ARG A 7 -32.75 29.74 -34.11
C ARG A 7 -31.71 29.98 -35.20
N SER A 8 -30.93 28.96 -35.59
CA SER A 8 -29.91 29.14 -36.64
C SER A 8 -30.08 28.26 -37.89
N ARG A 9 -31.13 27.42 -37.97
CA ARG A 9 -31.27 26.44 -39.08
C ARG A 9 -32.30 26.79 -40.16
N THR A 10 -33.04 27.90 -40.03
CA THR A 10 -34.14 28.21 -40.97
C THR A 10 -33.89 29.42 -41.88
N GLN A 11 -32.72 30.06 -41.82
CA GLN A 11 -32.44 31.28 -42.60
C GLN A 11 -31.58 31.07 -43.85
N GLN A 12 -30.98 29.90 -44.07
CA GLN A 12 -30.18 29.62 -45.28
C GLN A 12 -30.96 28.96 -46.42
N LEU A 13 -32.24 28.62 -46.23
CA LEU A 13 -33.06 27.99 -47.28
C LEU A 13 -33.88 28.97 -48.13
N ARG A 14 -33.69 30.28 -47.99
CA ARG A 14 -34.55 31.31 -48.63
C ARG A 14 -33.88 32.21 -49.67
N SER A 15 -32.64 31.94 -50.11
CA SER A 15 -31.92 32.84 -51.02
C SER A 15 -31.59 32.30 -52.42
N HIS A 16 -32.07 31.12 -52.84
CA HIS A 16 -31.82 30.60 -54.20
C HIS A 16 -33.06 30.30 -55.04
N ALA A 17 -34.21 30.87 -54.70
CA ALA A 17 -35.37 30.90 -55.58
C ALA A 17 -35.40 32.21 -56.38
N ARG A 18 -34.44 32.42 -57.30
CA ARG A 18 -34.46 33.48 -58.33
C ARG A 18 -33.33 33.31 -59.35
N SER A 19 -33.55 32.42 -60.32
CA SER A 19 -33.17 32.65 -61.72
C SER A 19 -33.78 31.51 -62.55
N SER A 20 -34.95 31.77 -63.13
CA SER A 20 -35.45 31.00 -64.26
C SER A 20 -34.51 31.30 -65.42
N ILE A 21 -33.55 30.41 -65.66
CA ILE A 21 -32.80 30.37 -66.91
C ILE A 21 -33.49 29.26 -67.71
N ASP A 22 -34.21 29.68 -68.74
CA ASP A 22 -34.89 28.80 -69.69
C ASP A 22 -33.84 28.08 -70.54
N GLY A 23 -33.29 27.02 -69.96
CA GLY A 23 -32.27 26.17 -70.54
C GLY A 23 -32.22 24.84 -69.76
N PRO A 24 -31.75 23.75 -70.40
CA PRO A 24 -31.69 22.46 -69.73
C PRO A 24 -30.86 22.56 -68.44
N PRO A 25 -31.24 21.84 -67.37
CA PRO A 25 -30.55 21.88 -66.09
C PRO A 25 -29.06 21.60 -66.28
N LEU A 26 -28.22 22.36 -65.57
CA LEU A 26 -26.78 22.10 -65.55
C LEU A 26 -26.55 20.64 -65.11
N LEU A 27 -25.81 19.89 -65.93
CA LEU A 27 -25.48 18.50 -65.67
C LEU A 27 -24.95 18.33 -64.24
N SER A 28 -25.54 17.37 -63.50
CA SER A 28 -25.05 16.98 -62.18
C SER A 28 -23.56 16.62 -62.27
N PRO A 29 -22.77 16.80 -61.21
CA PRO A 29 -21.39 16.27 -61.18
C PRO A 29 -21.30 14.81 -61.64
N VAL A 30 -22.34 14.00 -61.35
CA VAL A 30 -22.47 12.61 -61.82
C VAL A 30 -22.67 12.53 -63.34
N ASP A 31 -23.57 13.35 -63.88
CA ASP A 31 -23.85 13.39 -65.32
C ASP A 31 -22.64 13.86 -66.13
N LYS A 32 -21.81 14.76 -65.57
CA LYS A 32 -20.54 15.21 -66.18
C LYS A 32 -19.55 14.06 -66.31
N VAL A 33 -19.46 13.20 -65.29
CA VAL A 33 -18.57 12.02 -65.31
C VAL A 33 -19.10 10.98 -66.29
N ILE A 34 -20.41 10.71 -66.30
CA ILE A 34 -21.05 9.80 -67.27
C ILE A 34 -20.82 10.28 -68.71
N TYR A 35 -20.97 11.59 -68.94
CA TYR A 35 -20.72 12.21 -70.22
C TYR A 35 -19.23 12.15 -70.63
N LEU A 36 -18.32 12.42 -69.69
CA LEU A 36 -16.87 12.34 -69.91
C LEU A 36 -16.43 10.93 -70.31
N HIS A 37 -17.10 9.90 -69.79
CA HIS A 37 -16.86 8.52 -70.13
C HIS A 37 -17.74 8.02 -71.29
N HIS A 38 -18.44 8.90 -72.01
CA HIS A 38 -19.28 8.58 -73.18
C HIS A 38 -20.29 7.46 -72.95
N GLY A 39 -20.87 7.37 -71.73
CA GLY A 39 -21.77 6.27 -71.37
C GLY A 39 -21.06 4.91 -71.23
N SER A 40 -19.73 4.87 -71.24
CA SER A 40 -18.94 3.67 -70.93
C SER A 40 -19.13 3.28 -69.47
N THR A 41 -19.30 1.97 -69.23
CA THR A 41 -19.61 1.35 -67.93
C THR A 41 -18.53 1.55 -66.87
N THR A 42 -17.38 2.12 -67.21
CA THR A 42 -16.23 2.32 -66.31
C THR A 42 -16.57 3.21 -65.11
N ALA A 43 -17.52 4.15 -65.24
CA ALA A 43 -18.03 4.96 -64.12
C ALA A 43 -18.91 4.15 -63.14
N ILE A 44 -19.53 3.06 -63.62
CA ILE A 44 -20.34 2.13 -62.82
C ILE A 44 -19.46 1.00 -62.26
N GLU A 45 -18.40 0.59 -62.96
CA GLU A 45 -17.48 -0.47 -62.53
C GLU A 45 -16.72 -0.12 -61.23
N ALA A 46 -16.39 1.17 -61.02
CA ALA A 46 -15.87 1.65 -59.74
C ALA A 46 -16.83 1.42 -58.56
N THR A 47 -18.13 1.24 -58.84
CA THR A 47 -19.11 0.84 -57.81
C THR A 47 -19.23 -0.68 -57.67
N HIS A 48 -19.00 -1.48 -58.71
CA HIS A 48 -19.07 -2.94 -58.60
C HIS A 48 -17.90 -3.49 -57.78
N GLU A 49 -16.66 -3.08 -58.06
CA GLU A 49 -15.50 -3.50 -57.26
C GLU A 49 -15.58 -2.98 -55.82
N ARG A 50 -16.06 -1.75 -55.59
CA ARG A 50 -16.34 -1.25 -54.23
C ARG A 50 -17.48 -1.98 -53.53
N LEU A 51 -18.54 -2.37 -54.25
CA LEU A 51 -19.64 -3.15 -53.71
C LEU A 51 -19.19 -4.57 -53.36
N VAL A 52 -18.40 -5.20 -54.22
CA VAL A 52 -17.81 -6.53 -53.98
C VAL A 52 -16.82 -6.47 -52.82
N ALA A 53 -15.95 -5.47 -52.76
CA ALA A 53 -15.03 -5.24 -51.64
C ALA A 53 -15.77 -4.97 -50.32
N SER A 54 -16.90 -4.23 -50.35
CA SER A 54 -17.72 -4.00 -49.16
C SER A 54 -18.46 -5.26 -48.67
N LYS A 55 -18.72 -6.22 -49.57
CA LYS A 55 -19.27 -7.55 -49.25
C LYS A 55 -18.20 -8.56 -48.83
N GLN A 56 -16.92 -8.25 -49.05
CA GLN A 56 -15.79 -9.17 -48.83
C GLN A 56 -15.29 -9.17 -47.39
N TYR A 57 -15.69 -8.19 -46.58
CA TYR A 57 -15.48 -8.27 -45.14
C TYR A 57 -16.62 -9.05 -44.50
N PRO A 58 -16.33 -10.17 -43.81
CA PRO A 58 -17.35 -10.83 -43.00
C PRO A 58 -17.77 -9.86 -41.90
N VAL A 59 -18.91 -9.22 -42.08
CA VAL A 59 -19.56 -8.46 -41.01
C VAL A 59 -20.22 -9.50 -40.10
N PRO A 60 -19.90 -9.53 -38.80
CA PRO A 60 -20.56 -10.43 -37.88
C PRO A 60 -22.06 -10.30 -38.01
N SER A 61 -22.76 -11.43 -38.02
CA SER A 61 -24.22 -11.38 -38.05
C SER A 61 -24.74 -10.64 -36.82
N PHE A 62 -25.92 -10.02 -36.92
CA PHE A 62 -26.55 -9.36 -35.78
C PHE A 62 -26.67 -10.31 -34.57
N LYS A 63 -26.94 -11.60 -34.83
CA LYS A 63 -26.96 -12.65 -33.81
C LYS A 63 -25.59 -12.87 -33.16
N GLU A 64 -24.52 -12.95 -33.95
CA GLU A 64 -23.14 -13.08 -33.44
C GLU A 64 -22.74 -11.87 -32.57
N THR A 65 -23.16 -10.67 -32.98
CA THR A 65 -22.88 -9.44 -32.21
C THR A 65 -23.62 -9.43 -30.88
N ILE A 66 -24.90 -9.86 -30.86
CA ILE A 66 -25.66 -10.02 -29.61
C ILE A 66 -25.00 -11.04 -28.69
N GLU A 67 -24.64 -12.23 -29.21
CA GLU A 67 -24.00 -13.27 -28.39
C GLU A 67 -22.65 -12.80 -27.83
N GLN A 68 -21.87 -12.02 -28.59
CA GLN A 68 -20.63 -11.42 -28.10
C GLN A 68 -20.88 -10.39 -26.98
N LEU A 69 -21.89 -9.53 -27.14
CA LEU A 69 -22.26 -8.54 -26.12
C LEU A 69 -22.81 -9.18 -24.85
N GLU A 70 -23.62 -10.24 -24.97
CA GLU A 70 -24.14 -11.00 -23.83
C GLU A 70 -23.00 -11.68 -23.07
N ARG A 71 -22.05 -12.30 -23.78
CA ARG A 71 -20.83 -12.86 -23.18
C ARG A 71 -20.01 -11.79 -22.46
N HIS A 72 -19.79 -10.64 -23.10
CA HIS A 72 -19.04 -9.55 -22.49
C HIS A 72 -19.75 -8.97 -21.26
N GLY A 73 -21.06 -8.77 -21.34
CA GLY A 73 -21.88 -8.30 -20.21
C GLY A 73 -21.89 -9.29 -19.05
N SER A 74 -21.97 -10.60 -19.34
CA SER A 74 -21.83 -11.64 -18.32
C SER A 74 -20.46 -11.58 -17.65
N ASN A 75 -19.37 -11.48 -18.41
CA ASN A 75 -18.01 -11.38 -17.85
C ASN A 75 -17.85 -10.15 -16.95
N LEU A 76 -18.35 -8.98 -17.36
CA LEU A 76 -18.31 -7.76 -16.55
C LEU A 76 -19.13 -7.91 -15.26
N ASN A 77 -20.29 -8.54 -15.32
CA ASN A 77 -21.13 -8.78 -14.13
C ASN A 77 -20.47 -9.71 -13.13
N HIS A 78 -19.77 -10.74 -13.63
CA HIS A 78 -18.92 -11.56 -12.78
C HIS A 78 -17.87 -10.68 -12.13
N GLU A 79 -17.11 -9.87 -12.90
CA GLU A 79 -16.01 -9.02 -12.40
C GLU A 79 -16.47 -8.08 -11.29
N ALA A 80 -17.59 -7.40 -11.54
CA ALA A 80 -18.22 -6.54 -10.55
C ALA A 80 -18.58 -7.30 -9.26
N THR A 81 -19.08 -8.54 -9.38
CA THR A 81 -19.41 -9.39 -8.23
C THR A 81 -18.16 -9.81 -7.44
N TYR A 82 -17.08 -10.17 -8.14
CA TYR A 82 -15.79 -10.48 -7.51
C TYR A 82 -15.29 -9.33 -6.65
N PHE A 83 -15.17 -8.13 -7.25
CA PHE A 83 -14.69 -6.96 -6.53
C PHE A 83 -15.64 -6.59 -5.40
N ARG A 84 -16.95 -6.67 -5.60
CA ARG A 84 -17.93 -6.42 -4.54
C ARG A 84 -17.76 -7.34 -3.32
N LYS A 85 -17.40 -8.61 -3.54
CA LYS A 85 -17.12 -9.58 -2.46
C LYS A 85 -15.75 -9.36 -1.81
N MET A 86 -14.71 -9.07 -2.60
CA MET A 86 -13.34 -8.88 -2.10
C MET A 86 -13.11 -7.54 -1.42
N GLU A 87 -13.78 -6.47 -1.85
CA GLU A 87 -13.57 -5.11 -1.37
C GLU A 87 -13.72 -4.95 0.17
N PRO A 88 -14.79 -5.43 0.83
CA PRO A 88 -14.90 -5.32 2.28
C PRO A 88 -13.78 -6.06 3.01
N ILE A 89 -13.30 -7.19 2.46
CA ILE A 89 -12.24 -8.02 3.03
C ILE A 89 -10.90 -7.29 2.94
N ARG A 90 -10.59 -6.71 1.77
CA ARG A 90 -9.40 -5.89 1.54
C ARG A 90 -9.41 -4.63 2.41
N LYS A 91 -10.55 -3.93 2.50
CA LYS A 91 -10.72 -2.75 3.36
C LYS A 91 -10.44 -3.08 4.83
N LYS A 92 -11.02 -4.18 5.33
CA LYS A 92 -10.79 -4.62 6.71
C LYS A 92 -9.32 -4.96 6.95
N PHE A 93 -8.71 -5.73 6.05
CA PHE A 93 -7.28 -6.07 6.13
C PHE A 93 -6.40 -4.82 6.18
N LYS A 94 -6.61 -3.88 5.26
CA LYS A 94 -5.87 -2.61 5.22
C LYS A 94 -6.04 -1.82 6.53
N SER A 95 -7.27 -1.72 7.04
CA SER A 95 -7.57 -1.04 8.30
C SER A 95 -6.83 -1.67 9.48
N ASP A 96 -6.82 -3.00 9.57
CA ASP A 96 -6.13 -3.74 10.62
C ASP A 96 -4.61 -3.50 10.55
N VAL A 97 -4.01 -3.58 9.36
CA VAL A 97 -2.58 -3.31 9.14
C VAL A 97 -2.22 -1.87 9.52
N SER A 98 -3.01 -0.88 9.10
CA SER A 98 -2.78 0.52 9.46
C SER A 98 -2.94 0.80 10.96
N ARG A 99 -3.79 0.04 11.67
CA ARG A 99 -3.88 0.13 13.13
C ARG A 99 -2.62 -0.43 13.78
N TRP A 100 -2.17 -1.61 13.39
CA TRP A 100 -0.97 -2.22 13.97
C TRP A 100 0.30 -1.43 13.67
N ALA A 101 0.43 -0.83 12.48
CA ALA A 101 1.54 0.05 12.15
C ALA A 101 1.62 1.26 13.11
N ARG A 102 0.47 1.85 13.46
CA ARG A 102 0.40 2.93 14.46
C ARG A 102 0.78 2.44 15.86
N GLU A 103 0.26 1.27 16.28
CA GLU A 103 0.61 0.68 17.57
C GLU A 103 2.11 0.37 17.69
N LEU A 104 2.75 -0.09 16.61
CA LEU A 104 4.20 -0.32 16.59
C LEU A 104 4.97 1.00 16.71
N ASN A 105 4.54 2.02 15.96
CA ASN A 105 5.19 3.33 15.99
C ASN A 105 5.08 4.00 17.37
N ASP A 106 3.96 3.82 18.08
CA ASP A 106 3.79 4.31 19.45
C ASP A 106 4.79 3.67 20.41
N VAL A 107 4.98 2.35 20.33
CA VAL A 107 5.94 1.64 21.19
C VAL A 107 7.39 1.99 20.83
N LEU A 108 7.70 2.14 19.54
CA LEU A 108 9.01 2.65 19.09
C LEU A 108 9.28 4.05 19.67
N SER A 109 8.32 4.96 19.56
CA SER A 109 8.46 6.32 20.09
C SER A 109 8.72 6.34 21.59
N LYS A 110 8.01 5.49 22.35
CA LYS A 110 8.23 5.32 23.80
C LYS A 110 9.60 4.73 24.12
N SER A 111 10.05 3.75 23.34
CA SER A 111 11.39 3.16 23.50
C SER A 111 12.47 4.23 23.27
N ASP A 112 12.34 5.03 22.22
CA ASP A 112 13.27 6.12 21.91
C ASP A 112 13.30 7.20 23.01
N GLU A 113 12.14 7.54 23.57
CA GLU A 113 12.04 8.50 24.69
C GLU A 113 12.77 8.00 25.94
N ILE A 114 12.56 6.72 26.29
CA ILE A 114 13.24 6.10 27.42
C ILE A 114 14.74 6.03 27.16
N GLU A 115 15.14 5.66 25.95
CA GLU A 115 16.54 5.62 25.53
C GLU A 115 17.23 6.98 25.73
N GLN A 116 16.60 8.04 25.23
CA GLN A 116 17.09 9.42 25.40
C GLN A 116 17.14 9.84 26.86
N ASN A 117 16.16 9.47 27.68
CA ASN A 117 16.17 9.80 29.10
C ASN A 117 17.34 9.13 29.83
N VAL A 118 17.55 7.83 29.58
CA VAL A 118 18.67 7.07 30.16
C VAL A 118 20.02 7.66 29.72
N ASP A 119 20.16 8.10 28.47
CA ASP A 119 21.37 8.74 27.98
C ASP A 119 21.63 10.12 28.61
N ARG A 120 20.56 10.90 28.84
CA ARG A 120 20.65 12.17 29.57
C ARG A 120 21.07 11.95 31.01
N GLU A 121 20.45 11.01 31.72
CA GLU A 121 20.85 10.64 33.09
C GLU A 121 22.32 10.22 33.17
N ARG A 122 22.78 9.37 32.24
CA ARG A 122 24.19 8.95 32.17
C ARG A 122 25.12 10.13 31.96
N THR A 123 24.77 11.05 31.05
CA THR A 123 25.56 12.25 30.76
C THR A 123 25.69 13.15 31.99
N LEU A 124 24.58 13.33 32.74
CA LEU A 124 24.57 14.10 33.99
C LEU A 124 25.44 13.44 35.07
N LEU A 125 25.39 12.10 35.19
CA LEU A 125 26.23 11.34 36.12
C LEU A 125 27.72 11.44 35.81
N ILE A 126 28.10 11.52 34.53
CA ILE A 126 29.49 11.69 34.09
C ILE A 126 29.96 13.13 34.35
N GLN A 127 29.09 14.13 34.17
CA GLN A 127 29.41 15.55 34.37
C GLN A 127 29.33 16.01 35.83
N ALA A 128 28.66 15.27 36.71
CA ALA A 128 28.58 15.59 38.12
C ALA A 128 30.00 15.67 38.73
N PRO A 129 30.29 16.68 39.58
CA PRO A 129 31.54 16.74 40.32
C PRO A 129 31.74 15.41 41.03
N GLN A 130 32.90 14.78 40.82
CA GLN A 130 33.24 13.52 41.48
C GLN A 130 33.18 13.77 42.98
N LEU A 131 32.10 13.28 43.61
CA LEU A 131 31.91 13.35 45.06
C LEU A 131 33.20 12.89 45.74
N SER A 132 33.56 13.57 46.84
CA SER A 132 34.61 13.14 47.74
C SER A 132 34.47 11.63 47.98
N PRO A 133 35.55 10.84 48.03
CA PRO A 133 35.46 9.38 48.24
C PRO A 133 34.54 8.99 49.41
N VAL A 134 34.46 9.84 50.44
CA VAL A 134 33.56 9.68 51.60
C VAL A 134 32.09 9.85 51.21
N ASP A 135 31.75 10.93 50.51
CA ASP A 135 30.38 11.19 50.05
C ASP A 135 29.91 10.15 49.02
N ARG A 136 30.85 9.59 48.25
CA ARG A 136 30.58 8.51 47.31
C ARG A 136 30.24 7.19 48.02
N ILE A 137 30.95 6.87 49.10
CA ILE A 137 30.66 5.71 49.96
C ILE A 137 29.31 5.88 50.65
N ILE A 138 29.02 7.08 51.16
CA ILE A 138 27.73 7.38 51.81
C ILE A 138 26.59 7.22 50.80
N SER A 139 26.71 7.78 49.60
CA SER A 139 25.68 7.69 48.56
C SER A 139 25.45 6.24 48.09
N LEU A 140 26.52 5.46 47.89
CA LEU A 140 26.42 4.04 47.53
C LEU A 140 25.80 3.19 48.64
N TYR A 141 26.04 3.53 49.91
CA TYR A 141 25.39 2.86 51.04
C TYR A 141 23.88 3.15 51.07
N PHE A 142 23.46 4.39 50.79
CA PHE A 142 22.05 4.76 50.75
C PHE A 142 21.29 4.17 49.55
N ASP A 143 21.92 4.07 48.38
CA ASP A 143 21.31 3.41 47.22
C ASP A 143 21.26 1.88 47.40
N SER A 144 22.25 1.29 48.08
CA SER A 144 22.29 -0.14 48.37
C SER A 144 21.31 -0.57 49.47
N THR A 145 20.99 0.29 50.46
CA THR A 145 20.02 -0.05 51.50
C THR A 145 18.58 -0.03 51.01
N ILE A 146 18.30 0.60 49.87
CA ILE A 146 16.98 0.55 49.21
C ILE A 146 16.78 -0.78 48.46
N ASP A 147 17.86 -1.42 47.97
CA ASP A 147 17.81 -2.68 47.22
C ASP A 147 18.06 -3.93 48.11
N MET A 148 18.47 -3.74 49.37
CA MET A 148 18.82 -4.83 50.30
C MET A 148 17.62 -5.45 51.05
N GLU A 149 16.40 -4.97 50.83
CA GLU A 149 15.20 -5.62 51.39
C GLU A 149 14.83 -6.93 50.67
N THR A 150 15.53 -7.31 49.58
CA THR A 150 15.20 -8.51 48.79
C THR A 150 16.24 -9.63 48.69
N THR A 151 17.46 -9.49 49.23
CA THR A 151 18.44 -10.61 49.19
C THR A 151 19.28 -10.69 50.45
N SER A 152 18.71 -11.32 51.48
CA SER A 152 19.42 -11.76 52.68
C SER A 152 19.86 -13.21 52.55
N GLU A 153 20.71 -13.54 51.57
CA GLU A 153 21.46 -14.80 51.61
C GLU A 153 22.92 -14.55 51.18
N GLU A 154 23.82 -15.13 51.98
CA GLU A 154 25.23 -15.37 51.65
C GLU A 154 26.28 -14.29 51.99
N LEU A 155 26.40 -13.96 53.28
CA LEU A 155 27.68 -13.48 53.85
C LEU A 155 28.54 -14.68 54.29
N GLN A 156 29.25 -15.29 53.35
CA GLN A 156 30.38 -16.18 53.67
C GLN A 156 31.56 -15.91 52.73
N GLY A 157 32.32 -14.85 53.03
CA GLY A 157 33.59 -14.58 52.35
C GLY A 157 34.74 -15.41 52.92
N PRO A 158 35.68 -15.94 52.10
CA PRO A 158 36.84 -16.67 52.59
C PRO A 158 37.82 -15.75 53.31
N LYS A 159 38.45 -16.26 54.38
CA LYS A 159 39.50 -15.59 55.15
C LYS A 159 40.63 -15.12 54.22
N GLN A 160 40.73 -13.81 53.99
CA GLN A 160 41.80 -13.22 53.20
C GLN A 160 43.15 -13.39 53.91
N ASN A 161 44.05 -14.14 53.28
CA ASN A 161 45.48 -14.12 53.61
C ASN A 161 46.07 -12.76 53.22
N LYS A 162 46.81 -12.16 54.17
CA LYS A 162 47.45 -10.85 54.06
C LYS A 162 48.52 -10.84 52.96
N ILE A 163 48.17 -10.31 51.80
CA ILE A 163 49.13 -9.66 50.90
C ILE A 163 48.69 -8.19 50.85
N PRO A 164 49.53 -7.21 51.23
CA PRO A 164 49.14 -5.80 51.14
C PRO A 164 49.06 -5.42 49.66
N THR A 165 47.86 -5.40 49.12
CA THR A 165 47.62 -4.79 47.81
C THR A 165 47.92 -3.29 47.94
N PRO A 166 48.77 -2.70 47.09
CA PRO A 166 49.09 -1.29 47.15
C PRO A 166 47.81 -0.44 47.14
N PRO A 167 47.72 0.63 47.95
CA PRO A 167 46.53 1.49 48.02
C PRO A 167 46.06 1.99 46.65
N THR A 168 47.01 2.25 45.75
CA THR A 168 46.79 2.68 44.36
C THR A 168 46.06 1.62 43.52
N GLU A 169 46.33 0.34 43.77
CA GLU A 169 45.74 -0.78 43.03
C GLU A 169 44.32 -1.07 43.52
N ILE A 170 44.08 -0.92 44.83
CA ILE A 170 42.73 -0.96 45.44
C ILE A 170 41.87 0.18 44.89
N GLU A 171 42.42 1.40 44.81
CA GLU A 171 41.69 2.56 44.31
C GLU A 171 41.33 2.42 42.82
N GLN A 172 42.25 1.87 42.01
CA GLN A 172 41.97 1.56 40.60
C GLN A 172 40.90 0.48 40.43
N LEU A 173 40.94 -0.58 41.25
CA LEU A 173 39.93 -1.63 41.24
C LEU A 173 38.56 -1.11 41.68
N GLN A 174 38.50 -0.25 42.70
CA GLN A 174 37.27 0.42 43.14
C GLN A 174 36.69 1.32 42.04
N ARG A 175 37.54 2.11 41.37
CA ARG A 175 37.12 2.92 40.20
C ARG A 175 36.58 2.04 39.08
N ARG A 176 37.24 0.92 38.77
CA ARG A 176 36.83 0.00 37.70
C ARG A 176 35.53 -0.73 38.03
N ASN A 177 35.33 -1.14 39.29
CA ASN A 177 34.07 -1.73 39.75
C ASN A 177 32.94 -0.71 39.74
N GLY A 178 33.17 0.52 40.19
CA GLY A 178 32.16 1.59 40.11
C GLY A 178 31.68 1.86 38.68
N SER A 179 32.62 1.92 37.72
CA SER A 179 32.30 2.07 36.30
C SER A 179 31.48 0.89 35.76
N ARG A 180 31.84 -0.35 36.12
CA ARG A 180 31.10 -1.55 35.70
C ARG A 180 29.69 -1.58 36.28
N THR A 181 29.51 -1.21 37.54
CA THR A 181 28.19 -1.15 38.18
C THR A 181 27.28 -0.13 37.48
N GLN A 182 27.83 1.02 37.08
CA GLN A 182 27.08 2.03 36.31
C GLN A 182 26.68 1.51 34.92
N ASP A 183 27.58 0.82 34.20
CA ASP A 183 27.25 0.25 32.89
C ASP A 183 26.20 -0.87 33.00
N VAL A 184 26.24 -1.69 34.05
CA VAL A 184 25.21 -2.72 34.30
C VAL A 184 23.86 -2.10 34.65
N ALA A 185 23.83 -1.07 35.49
CA ALA A 185 22.61 -0.34 35.81
C ALA A 185 22.01 0.33 34.57
N TYR A 186 22.84 0.89 33.70
CA TYR A 186 22.46 1.47 32.42
C TYR A 186 21.80 0.43 31.49
N LEU A 187 22.40 -0.76 31.36
CA LEU A 187 21.83 -1.84 30.54
C LEU A 187 20.52 -2.38 31.13
N ARG A 188 20.44 -2.56 32.46
CA ARG A 188 19.21 -2.98 33.14
C ARG A 188 18.05 -2.01 32.91
N ARG A 189 18.29 -0.69 32.93
CA ARG A 189 17.22 0.30 32.70
C ARG A 189 16.64 0.24 31.28
N ARG A 190 17.42 -0.21 30.29
CA ARG A 190 16.98 -0.35 28.89
C ARG A 190 16.31 -1.69 28.58
N GLU A 191 16.43 -2.68 29.46
CA GLU A 191 15.92 -4.03 29.22
C GLU A 191 14.38 -4.12 29.21
N PRO A 192 13.62 -3.54 30.16
CA PRO A 192 12.16 -3.63 30.16
C PRO A 192 11.48 -3.02 28.91
N PRO A 193 11.84 -1.80 28.45
CA PRO A 193 11.25 -1.23 27.23
C PRO A 193 11.56 -2.06 25.98
N MET A 194 12.76 -2.63 25.92
CA MET A 194 13.17 -3.51 24.82
C MET A 194 12.39 -4.84 24.84
N ALA A 195 12.09 -5.37 26.03
CA ALA A 195 11.24 -6.55 26.18
C ALA A 195 9.80 -6.25 25.72
N GLU A 196 9.19 -5.15 26.18
CA GLU A 196 7.86 -4.72 25.74
C GLU A 196 7.78 -4.51 24.22
N PHE A 197 8.82 -3.91 23.63
CA PHE A 197 8.93 -3.75 22.19
C PHE A 197 8.95 -5.10 21.47
N LYS A 198 9.79 -6.05 21.91
CA LYS A 198 9.87 -7.40 21.33
C LYS A 198 8.55 -8.15 21.44
N ASP A 199 7.87 -8.07 22.57
CA ASP A 199 6.56 -8.68 22.78
C ASP A 199 5.52 -8.08 21.84
N LYS A 200 5.53 -6.75 21.68
CA LYS A 200 4.62 -6.07 20.76
C LYS A 200 4.87 -6.45 19.31
N VAL A 201 6.13 -6.49 18.87
CA VAL A 201 6.52 -6.94 17.52
C VAL A 201 6.03 -8.37 17.27
N SER A 202 6.27 -9.26 18.22
CA SER A 202 5.85 -10.66 18.15
C SER A 202 4.33 -10.79 18.08
N TRP A 203 3.60 -9.99 18.86
CA TRP A 203 2.14 -9.94 18.83
C TRP A 203 1.61 -9.43 17.48
N ILE A 204 2.18 -8.36 16.92
CA ILE A 204 1.78 -7.80 15.61
C ILE A 204 2.08 -8.81 14.50
N ALA A 205 3.25 -9.45 14.51
CA ALA A 205 3.63 -10.46 13.52
C ALA A 205 2.61 -11.61 13.47
N ASN A 206 2.25 -12.16 14.64
CA ASN A 206 1.23 -13.20 14.76
C ASN A 206 -0.16 -12.74 14.25
N LYS A 207 -0.53 -11.48 14.48
CA LYS A 207 -1.79 -10.92 13.99
C LYS A 207 -1.77 -10.77 12.46
N LEU A 208 -0.66 -10.31 11.91
CA LEU A 208 -0.47 -10.15 10.47
C LEU A 208 -0.54 -11.49 9.74
N GLU A 209 0.16 -12.50 10.25
CA GLU A 209 0.12 -13.85 9.69
C GLU A 209 -1.30 -14.43 9.64
N ARG A 210 -2.04 -14.29 10.75
CA ARG A 210 -3.45 -14.72 10.81
C ARG A 210 -4.33 -13.94 9.84
N ALA A 211 -4.10 -12.63 9.68
CA ALA A 211 -4.89 -11.80 8.78
C ALA A 211 -4.59 -12.12 7.30
N LEU A 212 -3.32 -12.32 6.94
CA LEU A 212 -2.91 -12.78 5.61
C LEU A 212 -3.51 -14.15 5.29
N SER A 213 -3.50 -15.07 6.26
CA SER A 213 -4.14 -16.38 6.11
C SER A 213 -5.65 -16.26 5.86
N LYS A 214 -6.34 -15.37 6.58
CA LYS A 214 -7.78 -15.10 6.38
C LYS A 214 -8.04 -14.46 5.01
N LEU A 215 -7.24 -13.49 4.61
CA LEU A 215 -7.35 -12.83 3.31
C LEU A 215 -7.15 -13.84 2.18
N GLY A 216 -6.13 -14.70 2.27
CA GLY A 216 -5.88 -15.74 1.26
C GLY A 216 -6.98 -16.80 1.22
N LYS A 217 -7.57 -17.18 2.37
CA LYS A 217 -8.73 -18.08 2.40
C LYS A 217 -9.94 -17.46 1.71
N ALA A 218 -10.25 -16.21 2.04
CA ALA A 218 -11.35 -15.47 1.43
C ALA A 218 -11.14 -15.30 -0.08
N GLN A 219 -9.92 -14.94 -0.50
CA GLN A 219 -9.60 -14.83 -1.92
C GLN A 219 -9.85 -16.15 -2.65
N ARG A 220 -9.34 -17.28 -2.13
CA ARG A 220 -9.59 -18.60 -2.73
C ARG A 220 -11.06 -19.01 -2.74
N GLU A 221 -11.86 -18.53 -1.79
CA GLU A 221 -13.30 -18.77 -1.76
C GLU A 221 -14.00 -17.99 -2.87
N VAL A 222 -13.72 -16.69 -2.97
CA VAL A 222 -14.28 -15.85 -4.04
C VAL A 222 -13.77 -16.28 -5.42
N ASP A 223 -12.50 -16.67 -5.56
CA ASP A 223 -11.94 -17.20 -6.81
C ASP A 223 -12.62 -18.53 -7.20
N ARG A 224 -13.01 -19.38 -6.23
CA ARG A 224 -13.77 -20.61 -6.53
C ARG A 224 -15.18 -20.32 -6.99
N GLU A 225 -15.87 -19.39 -6.33
CA GLU A 225 -17.19 -18.93 -6.77
C GLU A 225 -17.13 -18.26 -8.15
N TRP A 226 -16.04 -17.54 -8.44
CA TRP A 226 -15.78 -16.94 -9.75
C TRP A 226 -15.68 -17.99 -10.86
N VAL A 227 -14.85 -19.00 -10.65
CA VAL A 227 -14.64 -20.07 -11.63
C VAL A 227 -15.92 -20.89 -11.82
N GLN A 228 -16.65 -21.19 -10.73
CA GLN A 228 -17.92 -21.92 -10.80
C GLN A 228 -19.05 -21.11 -11.44
N GLY A 229 -19.03 -19.78 -11.32
CA GLY A 229 -20.00 -18.88 -11.95
C GLY A 229 -19.84 -18.73 -13.46
N GLY A 230 -18.75 -19.26 -14.05
CA GLY A 230 -18.47 -19.10 -15.48
C GLY A 230 -17.53 -17.95 -15.81
N GLY A 231 -16.80 -17.41 -14.82
CA GLY A 231 -15.73 -16.41 -15.01
C GLY A 231 -14.47 -16.94 -15.72
N GLY A 232 -14.51 -18.18 -16.23
CA GLY A 232 -13.49 -18.78 -17.08
C GLY A 232 -14.12 -19.31 -18.37
N LEU A 233 -14.30 -18.44 -19.36
CA LEU A 233 -14.62 -18.85 -20.73
C LEU A 233 -13.67 -18.16 -21.71
N GLN A 234 -12.50 -18.77 -21.92
CA GLN A 234 -11.98 -19.11 -23.25
C GLN A 234 -10.62 -19.85 -23.12
N GLU A 235 -10.65 -21.17 -23.31
CA GLU A 235 -9.61 -21.81 -24.12
C GLU A 235 -10.01 -21.57 -25.58
N HIS A 236 -9.13 -20.94 -26.35
CA HIS A 236 -9.29 -20.84 -27.80
C HIS A 236 -8.99 -22.21 -28.43
N PRO A 237 -9.89 -22.80 -29.23
CA PRO A 237 -9.51 -23.93 -30.07
C PRO A 237 -8.55 -23.43 -31.17
N SER A 238 -7.43 -24.13 -31.32
CA SER A 238 -6.46 -23.95 -32.42
C SER A 238 -6.99 -24.52 -33.74
#